data_AF-A0A969NB79-F1
#
_entry.id   AF-A0A969NB79-F1
#
_cell.length_a   1.000
_cell.length_b   1.000
_cell.length_c   1.000
_cell.angle_alpha   90.00
_cell.angle_beta   90.00
_cell.angle_gamma   90.00
#
_symmetry.space_group_name_H-M   'P 1'
#
loop_
_entity.id
_entity.type
_entity.pdbx_description
1 polymer ?
#
loop_
_entity_poly.entity_id
_entity_poly.type
_entity_poly.pdbx_seq_one_letter_code
_entity_poly.pdbx_strand_id
1 'polypeptide(L)' 'MPFFKARVGEKWGIIDKQGKNIVPIEYSDVSFLISKGKVYFKTLNDNGIVLWGLVNKNGELVLNPKV' A
#
# COMPACT_ATOMS: atom_id res chain seq x y z
N MET A 1 2.11 13.87 -4.50
CA MET A 1 1.41 12.95 -5.43
C MET A 1 0.25 12.32 -4.66
N PRO A 2 -0.97 12.28 -5.20
CA PRO A 2 -2.07 11.57 -4.54
C PRO A 2 -1.87 10.06 -4.69
N PHE A 3 -2.25 9.32 -3.66
CA PHE A 3 -2.26 7.87 -3.62
C PHE A 3 -3.69 7.40 -3.42
N PHE A 4 -4.04 6.26 -4.02
CA PHE A 4 -5.39 5.73 -4.01
C PHE A 4 -5.39 4.28 -3.56
N LYS A 5 -6.37 3.92 -2.73
CA LYS A 5 -6.69 2.52 -2.45
C LYS A 5 -7.41 1.96 -3.68
N ALA A 6 -6.91 0.85 -4.23
CA ALA A 6 -7.46 0.21 -5.42
C ALA A 6 -7.77 -1.26 -5.15
N ARG A 7 -8.79 -1.78 -5.84
CA ARG A 7 -9.28 -3.15 -5.70
C ARG A 7 -9.45 -3.80 -7.07
N VAL A 8 -9.03 -5.06 -7.19
CA VAL A 8 -9.33 -5.95 -8.32
C VAL A 8 -9.81 -7.28 -7.74
N GLY A 9 -11.04 -7.68 -8.07
CA GLY A 9 -11.68 -8.83 -7.40
C GLY A 9 -11.78 -8.58 -5.89
N GLU A 10 -11.31 -9.52 -5.07
CA GLU A 10 -11.26 -9.38 -3.60
C GLU A 10 -9.93 -8.82 -3.07
N LYS A 11 -8.99 -8.48 -3.96
CA LYS A 11 -7.64 -8.06 -3.59
C LYS A 11 -7.48 -6.55 -3.62
N TRP A 12 -6.68 -6.04 -2.69
CA TRP A 12 -6.43 -4.61 -2.49
C TRP A 12 -4.94 -4.28 -2.62
N GLY A 13 -4.68 -3.06 -3.09
CA GLY A 13 -3.35 -2.46 -3.18
C GLY A 13 -3.42 -0.93 -3.14
N ILE A 14 -2.28 -0.28 -3.33
CA ILE A 14 -2.16 1.18 -3.38
C ILE A 14 -1.56 1.56 -4.73
N ILE A 15 -2.22 2.47 -5.44
CA ILE A 15 -1.77 2.98 -6.74
C ILE A 15 -1.51 4.48 -6.67
N ASP A 16 -0.68 4.97 -7.59
CA ASP A 16 -0.53 6.40 -7.84
C ASP A 16 -1.61 6.91 -8.83
N LYS A 17 -1.60 8.22 -9.12
CA LYS A 17 -2.52 8.86 -10.08
C LYS A 17 -2.41 8.35 -11.53
N GLN A 18 -1.33 7.66 -11.87
CA GLN A 18 -1.09 7.10 -13.21
C GLN A 18 -1.53 5.64 -13.28
N GLY A 19 -2.06 5.08 -12.18
CA GLY A 19 -2.42 3.67 -12.08
C GLY A 19 -1.22 2.76 -11.81
N LYS A 20 -0.04 3.30 -11.51
CA LYS A 20 1.13 2.49 -11.15
C LYS A 20 0.94 1.91 -9.75
N ASN A 21 1.16 0.61 -9.61
CA ASN A 21 1.18 -0.06 -8.32
C ASN A 21 2.34 0.45 -7.46
N ILE A 22 2.02 1.03 -6.31
CA ILE A 22 2.94 1.39 -5.23
C ILE A 22 2.99 0.25 -4.21
N VAL A 23 1.82 -0.32 -3.90
CA VAL A 23 1.66 -1.57 -3.16
C VAL A 23 0.87 -2.53 -4.05
N PRO A 24 1.37 -3.75 -4.31
CA PRO A 24 0.70 -4.72 -5.19
C PRO A 24 -0.74 -4.99 -4.76
N ILE A 25 -1.61 -5.28 -5.74
CA ILE A 25 -3.02 -5.63 -5.52
C ILE A 25 -3.12 -7.13 -5.22
N GLU A 26 -2.63 -7.56 -4.06
CA GLU A 26 -2.55 -8.97 -3.66
C GLU A 26 -3.03 -9.24 -2.23
N TYR A 27 -3.35 -8.19 -1.47
CA TYR A 27 -3.71 -8.27 -0.06
C TYR A 27 -5.23 -8.34 0.14
N SER A 28 -5.66 -9.00 1.21
CA SER A 28 -7.07 -9.03 1.63
C SER A 28 -7.57 -7.65 2.09
N ASP A 29 -6.69 -6.81 2.62
CA ASP A 29 -6.98 -5.39 2.87
C ASP A 29 -5.71 -4.55 2.86
N VAL A 30 -5.87 -3.25 2.61
CA VAL A 30 -4.82 -2.24 2.79
C VAL A 30 -5.41 -0.97 3.41
N SER A 31 -4.63 -0.31 4.25
CA SER A 31 -4.94 1.03 4.74
C SER A 31 -3.67 1.87 4.80
N PHE A 32 -3.80 3.17 4.59
CA PHE A 32 -2.66 4.08 4.61
C PHE A 32 -3.01 5.43 5.20
N LEU A 33 -1.99 6.12 5.67
CA LEU A 33 -2.05 7.50 6.13
C LEU A 33 -0.89 8.29 5.54
N ILE A 34 -1.13 9.57 5.28
CA ILE A 34 -0.13 10.49 4.75
C ILE A 34 0.26 11.45 5.88
N SER A 35 1.55 11.51 6.21
CA SER A 35 2.07 12.44 7.21
C SER A 35 3.49 12.88 6.86
N LYS A 36 3.76 14.19 6.95
CA LYS A 36 5.07 14.79 6.66
C LYS A 36 5.68 14.33 5.31
N GLY A 37 4.83 14.20 4.29
CA GLY A 37 5.24 13.76 2.94
C GLY A 37 5.58 12.28 2.81
N LYS A 38 5.30 11.44 3.81
CA LYS A 38 5.48 9.99 3.76
C LYS A 38 4.13 9.29 3.77
N VAL A 39 4.07 8.10 3.18
CA VAL A 39 2.90 7.22 3.25
C VAL A 39 3.25 6.05 4.14
N TYR A 40 2.55 5.93 5.27
CA TYR A 40 2.61 4.75 6.12
C TYR A 40 1.42 3.89 5.75
N PHE A 41 1.65 2.59 5.60
CA PHE A 41 0.57 1.68 5.26
C PHE A 41 0.69 0.37 6.02
N LYS A 42 -0.46 -0.28 6.18
CA LYS A 42 -0.54 -1.66 6.63
C LYS A 42 -1.36 -2.47 5.65
N THR A 43 -1.01 -3.73 5.53
CA THR A 43 -1.68 -4.73 4.70
C THR A 43 -2.20 -5.85 5.59
N LEU A 44 -3.22 -6.56 5.13
CA LEU A 44 -3.70 -7.80 5.72
C LEU A 44 -3.58 -8.88 4.64
N ASN A 45 -2.80 -9.93 4.88
CA ASN A 45 -2.76 -11.08 3.98
C ASN A 45 -3.91 -12.05 4.27
N ASP A 46 -4.08 -13.06 3.41
CA ASP A 46 -5.17 -14.03 3.51
C ASP A 46 -5.09 -14.92 4.76
N ASN A 47 -3.93 -15.00 5.40
CA ASN A 47 -3.70 -15.71 6.65
C ASN A 47 -4.00 -14.85 7.89
N GLY A 48 -4.50 -13.62 7.71
CA GLY A 48 -4.80 -12.70 8.81
C GLY A 48 -3.58 -11.99 9.39
N ILE A 49 -2.42 -12.04 8.72
CA ILE A 49 -1.18 -11.39 9.18
C ILE A 49 -1.18 -9.93 8.73
N VAL A 50 -0.96 -9.02 9.68
CA VAL A 50 -0.80 -7.60 9.40
C VAL A 50 0.67 -7.28 9.15
N LEU A 51 0.98 -6.69 7.99
CA LEU A 51 2.32 -6.24 7.66
C LEU A 51 2.35 -4.73 7.46
N TRP A 52 3.41 -4.09 7.94
CA TRP A 52 3.61 -2.65 7.86
C TRP A 52 4.61 -2.29 6.78
N GLY A 53 4.39 -1.14 6.13
CA GLY A 53 5.30 -0.60 5.14
C GLY A 53 5.35 0.93 5.15
N LEU A 54 6.36 1.44 4.48
CA LEU A 54 6.64 2.86 4.36
C LEU A 54 6.98 3.19 2.91
N VAL A 55 6.35 4.22 2.37
CA VAL A 55 6.68 4.82 1.08
C VAL A 55 7.15 6.25 1.32
N ASN A 56 8.21 6.65 0.64
CA ASN A 56 8.70 8.03 0.69
C ASN A 56 7.85 8.98 -0.16
N LYS A 57 8.20 10.27 -0.16
CA LYS A 57 7.50 11.33 -0.91
C LYS A 57 7.49 11.13 -2.43
N ASN A 58 8.42 10.33 -2.95
CA ASN A 58 8.59 10.06 -4.38
C ASN A 58 7.77 8.84 -4.84
N GLY A 59 7.07 8.14 -3.92
CA GLY A 59 6.37 6.91 -4.24
C GLY A 59 7.27 5.66 -4.21
N GLU A 60 8.47 5.75 -3.63
CA GLU A 60 9.39 4.62 -3.52
C GLU A 60 9.17 3.89 -2.19
N LEU A 61 9.05 2.56 -2.24
CA LEU A 61 9.00 1.68 -1.07
C LEU A 61 10.32 1.75 -0.29
N VAL A 62 10.25 2.27 0.93
CA VAL A 62 11.37 2.34 1.89
C VAL A 62 11.37 1.12 2.80
N LEU A 63 10.19 0.71 3.26
CA LEU A 63 9.99 -0.52 4.01
C LEU A 63 8.93 -1.35 3.30
N ASN A 64 9.34 -2.52 2.84
CA ASN A 64 8.46 -3.46 2.17
C ASN A 64 7.80 -4.38 3.21
N PRO A 65 6.46 -4.49 3.28
CA PRO A 65 5.81 -5.53 4.05
C PRO A 65 6.24 -6.89 3.51
N LYS A 66 6.96 -7.67 4.31
CA LYS A 66 7.29 -9.06 4.00
C LYS A 66 6.65 -9.98 5.02
N VAL A 67 6.00 -11.03 4.51
CA VAL A 67 5.64 -12.23 5.29
C VAL A 67 6.93 -12.96 5.66
#